data_AF-A0A371JL56-F1
#
_entry.id   AF-A0A371JL56-F1
#
_cell.length_a   1.000
_cell.length_b   1.000
_cell.length_c   1.000
_cell.angle_alpha   90.00
_cell.angle_beta   90.00
_cell.angle_gamma   90.00
#
_symmetry.space_group_name_H-M   'P 1'
#
loop_
_entity.id
_entity.type
_entity.pdbx_description
1 polymer ?
#
loop_
_entity_poly.entity_id
_entity_poly.type
_entity_poly.pdbx_seq_one_letter_code
_entity_poly.pdbx_strand_id
1 'polypeptide(L)'
;TSITVTDAGGTLSQDLDGTFATDAELAALNTDDADADPTNEYNTAVGLTGTSITVTDAGGTLSQDLDGTFATDAELAALNTDDADADPTNEYNTAVGLTGTSITVTDAGGTLSQDLDGTFATDAELAAVADDDVSVTNTVSGNRIATISEAGIASVDINETVTSLSQNTSTGVISYTDEDGGTPETANVVSADANNQISVGSDGGAFLNMPMIYSTGKINGDGTAAAIYQATVSRINEGDYQITFTTALGNSNYIIQLVTLDCGGDCPGNTGANYDDPGISYYDQQTSGFKVNIGDSDNGATQKDDIDLEFMFTVITLPN
;
A
#
# COMPACT_ATOMS: atom_id res chain seq x y z
N THR A 1 -31.89 -49.84 59.47
CA THR A 1 -32.72 -48.67 59.89
C THR A 1 -34.14 -49.18 59.97
N SER A 2 -34.79 -49.15 61.14
CA SER A 2 -36.10 -49.80 61.30
C SER A 2 -37.28 -48.82 61.19
N ILE A 3 -38.41 -49.31 60.68
CA ILE A 3 -39.71 -48.65 60.81
C ILE A 3 -40.55 -49.43 61.82
N THR A 4 -41.17 -48.71 62.75
CA THR A 4 -42.10 -49.24 63.75
C THR A 4 -43.52 -48.76 63.46
N VAL A 5 -44.48 -49.69 63.42
CA VAL A 5 -45.91 -49.38 63.28
C VAL A 5 -46.68 -50.06 64.42
N THR A 6 -47.52 -49.30 65.12
CA THR A 6 -48.36 -49.82 66.21
C THR A 6 -49.83 -49.68 65.85
N ASP A 7 -50.58 -50.78 65.95
CA ASP A 7 -52.04 -50.78 65.90
C ASP A 7 -52.66 -51.53 67.10
N ALA A 8 -53.99 -51.67 67.10
CA ALA A 8 -54.74 -52.31 68.17
C ALA A 8 -54.43 -53.82 68.35
N GLY A 9 -53.71 -54.44 67.41
CA GLY A 9 -53.15 -55.79 67.51
C GLY A 9 -51.71 -55.85 68.02
N GLY A 10 -51.03 -54.72 68.20
CA GLY A 10 -49.68 -54.63 68.74
C GLY A 10 -48.72 -53.78 67.90
N THR A 11 -47.45 -53.72 68.34
CA THR A 11 -46.38 -53.02 67.63
C THR A 11 -45.58 -54.00 66.79
N LEU A 12 -45.48 -53.75 65.48
CA LEU A 12 -44.60 -54.48 64.58
C LEU A 12 -43.42 -53.57 64.19
N SER A 13 -42.19 -54.07 64.39
CA SER A 13 -40.97 -53.43 63.93
C SER A 13 -40.42 -54.24 62.77
N GLN A 14 -40.18 -53.62 61.63
CA GLN A 14 -39.53 -54.25 60.49
C GLN A 14 -38.22 -53.51 60.21
N ASP A 15 -37.11 -54.24 60.28
CA ASP A 15 -35.82 -53.70 59.91
C ASP A 15 -35.66 -53.66 58.39
N LEU A 16 -35.12 -52.55 57.89
CA LEU A 16 -34.95 -52.28 56.45
C LEU A 16 -33.52 -52.56 55.97
N ASP A 17 -32.63 -53.08 56.82
CA ASP A 17 -31.35 -53.65 56.36
C ASP A 17 -31.58 -55.12 55.97
N GLY A 18 -32.07 -55.32 54.76
CA GLY A 18 -32.30 -56.66 54.22
C GLY A 18 -31.03 -57.39 53.78
N THR A 19 -29.82 -56.93 54.13
CA THR A 19 -28.59 -57.45 53.53
C THR A 19 -27.51 -57.88 54.51
N PHE A 20 -27.44 -57.34 55.74
CA PHE A 20 -26.45 -57.76 56.73
C PHE A 20 -27.04 -57.79 58.14
N ALA A 21 -26.96 -58.92 58.83
CA ALA A 21 -27.29 -58.99 60.25
C ALA A 21 -26.23 -58.23 61.05
N THR A 22 -26.65 -57.33 61.92
CA THR A 22 -25.76 -56.66 62.87
C THR A 22 -25.26 -57.63 63.95
N ASP A 23 -24.12 -57.35 64.57
CA ASP A 23 -23.56 -58.16 65.67
C ASP A 23 -24.57 -58.40 66.80
N ALA A 24 -25.45 -57.42 67.06
CA ALA A 24 -26.51 -57.52 68.05
C ALA A 24 -27.64 -58.47 67.63
N GLU A 25 -27.93 -58.60 66.34
CA GLU A 25 -28.97 -59.50 65.81
C GLU A 25 -28.49 -60.95 65.77
N LEU A 26 -27.22 -61.19 65.46
CA LEU A 26 -26.65 -62.53 65.47
C LEU A 26 -26.48 -63.07 66.90
N ALA A 27 -26.16 -62.21 67.87
CA ALA A 27 -26.13 -62.56 69.29
C ALA A 27 -27.53 -62.90 69.88
N ALA A 28 -28.60 -62.49 69.19
CA ALA A 28 -29.98 -62.76 69.58
C ALA A 28 -30.61 -63.97 68.85
N LEU A 29 -29.84 -64.71 68.05
CA LEU A 29 -30.34 -65.88 67.32
C LEU A 29 -30.63 -67.02 68.30
N ASN A 30 -31.91 -67.15 68.68
CA ASN A 30 -32.40 -68.26 69.47
C ASN A 30 -32.30 -69.55 68.64
N THR A 31 -31.61 -70.57 69.16
CA THR A 31 -31.47 -71.89 68.50
C THR A 31 -32.70 -72.78 68.68
N ASP A 32 -33.72 -72.30 69.39
CA ASP A 32 -35.05 -72.91 69.48
C ASP A 32 -35.74 -72.72 68.12
N ASP A 33 -35.63 -73.72 67.24
CA ASP A 33 -36.58 -73.84 66.15
C ASP A 33 -37.96 -74.07 66.79
N ALA A 34 -39.04 -73.50 66.27
CA ALA A 34 -40.28 -73.36 67.03
C ALA A 34 -41.05 -74.69 67.32
N ASP A 35 -40.41 -75.85 67.22
CA ASP A 35 -40.89 -77.10 67.79
C ASP A 35 -40.40 -77.26 69.24
N ALA A 36 -41.23 -77.86 70.11
CA ALA A 36 -40.98 -77.92 71.54
C ALA A 36 -40.38 -79.26 71.99
N ASP A 37 -39.72 -80.00 71.08
CA ASP A 37 -39.06 -81.27 71.40
C ASP A 37 -37.55 -81.04 71.63
N PRO A 38 -37.11 -80.84 72.89
CA PRO A 38 -35.74 -80.48 73.26
C PRO A 38 -34.69 -81.58 72.96
N THR A 39 -35.06 -82.62 72.20
CA THR A 39 -34.22 -83.74 71.82
C THR A 39 -33.69 -83.66 70.39
N ASN A 40 -34.14 -82.68 69.58
CA ASN A 40 -33.75 -82.53 68.16
C ASN A 40 -32.83 -81.31 67.89
N GLU A 41 -32.60 -80.46 68.88
CA GLU A 41 -31.75 -79.26 68.81
C GLU A 41 -30.30 -79.65 69.05
N TYR A 42 -29.72 -80.32 68.05
CA TYR A 42 -28.37 -80.84 68.15
C TYR A 42 -27.32 -79.74 68.40
N ASN A 43 -27.54 -78.54 67.88
CA ASN A 43 -26.68 -77.39 68.11
C ASN A 43 -27.28 -76.47 69.17
N THR A 44 -26.55 -76.29 70.27
CA THR A 44 -27.00 -75.57 71.46
C THR A 44 -26.53 -74.10 71.49
N ALA A 45 -25.56 -73.74 70.66
CA ALA A 45 -25.13 -72.34 70.49
C ALA A 45 -24.48 -72.12 69.12
N VAL A 46 -24.75 -70.98 68.52
CA VAL A 46 -24.04 -70.46 67.34
C VAL A 46 -23.62 -69.02 67.64
N GLY A 47 -22.39 -68.65 67.32
CA GLY A 47 -21.90 -67.29 67.52
C GLY A 47 -20.79 -66.91 66.55
N LEU A 48 -20.66 -65.62 66.25
CA LEU A 48 -19.57 -65.06 65.47
C LEU A 48 -18.74 -64.16 66.38
N THR A 49 -17.43 -64.39 66.42
CA THR A 49 -16.47 -63.53 67.14
C THR A 49 -15.30 -63.20 66.22
N GLY A 50 -15.13 -61.93 65.87
CA GLY A 50 -14.24 -61.55 64.77
C GLY A 50 -14.71 -62.21 63.46
N THR A 51 -13.81 -62.90 62.77
CA THR A 51 -14.09 -63.67 61.55
C THR A 51 -14.49 -65.12 61.82
N SER A 52 -14.47 -65.59 63.07
CA SER A 52 -14.71 -67.00 63.39
C SER A 52 -16.16 -67.28 63.77
N ILE A 53 -16.82 -68.17 63.02
CA ILE A 53 -18.11 -68.75 63.40
C ILE A 53 -17.85 -69.95 64.30
N THR A 54 -18.54 -69.98 65.44
CA THR A 54 -18.54 -71.10 66.38
C THR A 54 -19.91 -71.75 66.43
N VAL A 55 -19.94 -73.08 66.46
CA VAL A 55 -21.15 -73.89 66.64
C VAL A 55 -20.86 -74.90 67.74
N THR A 56 -21.71 -74.96 68.76
CA THR A 56 -21.55 -75.90 69.88
C THR A 56 -22.67 -76.94 69.87
N ASP A 57 -22.29 -78.21 69.82
CA ASP A 57 -23.18 -79.36 69.94
C ASP A 57 -22.78 -80.25 71.12
N ALA A 58 -23.45 -81.40 71.28
CA ALA A 58 -23.12 -82.38 72.33
C ALA A 58 -21.70 -82.97 72.20
N GLY A 59 -21.05 -82.86 71.04
CA GLY A 59 -19.68 -83.26 70.76
C GLY A 59 -18.63 -82.16 71.03
N GLY A 60 -19.05 -80.93 71.33
CA GLY A 60 -18.19 -79.81 71.69
C GLY A 60 -18.38 -78.59 70.78
N THR A 61 -17.51 -77.60 70.90
CA THR A 61 -17.53 -76.40 70.05
C THR A 61 -16.61 -76.57 68.85
N LEU A 62 -17.17 -76.47 67.66
CA LEU A 62 -16.45 -76.33 66.39
C LEU A 62 -16.32 -74.85 66.04
N SER A 63 -15.15 -74.43 65.57
CA SER A 63 -14.89 -73.08 65.11
C SER A 63 -14.38 -73.12 63.68
N GLN A 64 -14.96 -72.30 62.81
CA GLN A 64 -14.47 -72.06 61.46
C GLN A 64 -14.10 -70.59 61.34
N ASP A 65 -12.83 -70.34 61.08
CA ASP A 65 -12.36 -69.01 60.73
C ASP A 65 -12.75 -68.69 59.29
N LEU A 66 -13.41 -67.55 59.08
CA LEU A 66 -13.79 -67.03 57.77
C LEU A 66 -12.82 -65.96 57.27
N ASP A 67 -11.70 -65.75 57.98
CA ASP A 67 -10.62 -64.88 57.54
C ASP A 67 -10.15 -65.29 56.14
N GLY A 68 -10.09 -64.32 55.23
CA GLY A 68 -9.89 -64.49 53.79
C GLY A 68 -11.14 -64.29 52.91
N THR A 69 -12.36 -64.29 53.47
CA THR A 69 -13.60 -63.89 52.74
C THR A 69 -14.22 -62.62 53.31
N PHE A 70 -14.05 -62.36 54.61
CA PHE A 70 -14.59 -61.18 55.29
C PHE A 70 -13.44 -60.47 56.02
N ALA A 71 -13.24 -59.18 55.73
CA ALA A 71 -12.29 -58.34 56.46
C ALA A 71 -12.94 -57.81 57.74
N THR A 72 -12.16 -57.68 58.81
CA THR A 72 -12.56 -56.98 60.03
C THR A 72 -12.63 -55.46 59.82
N ASP A 73 -13.40 -54.77 60.66
CA ASP A 73 -13.45 -53.30 60.65
C ASP A 73 -12.07 -52.66 60.84
N ALA A 74 -11.18 -53.32 61.61
CA ALA A 74 -9.81 -52.88 61.81
C ALA A 74 -8.95 -53.00 60.53
N GLU A 75 -9.16 -54.07 59.74
CA GLU A 75 -8.48 -54.25 58.45
C GLU A 75 -8.99 -53.26 57.40
N LEU A 76 -10.30 -52.99 57.38
CA LEU A 76 -10.86 -51.99 56.45
C LEU A 76 -10.42 -50.56 56.80
N ALA A 77 -10.25 -50.25 58.08
CA ALA A 77 -9.73 -48.96 58.53
C ALA A 77 -8.23 -48.77 58.24
N ALA A 78 -7.48 -49.86 58.04
CA ALA A 78 -6.06 -49.83 57.66
C ALA A 78 -5.83 -49.65 56.16
N LEU A 79 -6.90 -49.69 55.34
CA LEU A 79 -6.83 -49.49 53.89
C LEU A 79 -6.70 -47.99 53.55
N ASN A 80 -5.51 -47.42 53.79
CA ASN A 80 -5.14 -46.10 53.28
C ASN A 80 -4.89 -46.18 51.76
N THR A 81 -5.27 -45.15 51.02
CA THR A 81 -5.36 -45.08 49.55
C THR A 81 -4.03 -44.97 48.79
N ASP A 82 -2.94 -45.54 49.30
CA ASP A 82 -1.72 -45.71 48.49
C ASP A 82 -1.84 -46.97 47.63
N ASP A 83 -1.12 -46.99 46.52
CA ASP A 83 -1.33 -47.91 45.42
C ASP A 83 -1.26 -49.40 45.85
N ALA A 84 -1.75 -50.29 44.98
CA ALA A 84 -2.25 -51.63 45.31
C ALA A 84 -1.27 -52.64 45.95
N ASP A 85 -0.10 -52.24 46.45
CA ASP A 85 0.75 -53.04 47.33
C ASP A 85 1.00 -52.45 48.74
N ALA A 86 0.52 -51.23 49.04
CA ALA A 86 0.59 -50.59 50.35
C ALA A 86 1.98 -50.64 51.02
N ASP A 87 3.04 -50.66 50.21
CA ASP A 87 4.42 -50.62 50.69
C ASP A 87 4.96 -49.18 50.57
N PRO A 88 4.91 -48.37 51.66
CA PRO A 88 5.36 -46.97 51.66
C PRO A 88 6.85 -46.77 51.34
N THR A 89 7.58 -47.86 51.02
CA THR A 89 8.98 -47.84 50.61
C THR A 89 9.18 -47.87 49.09
N ASN A 90 8.13 -48.04 48.29
CA ASN A 90 8.22 -48.16 46.83
C ASN A 90 7.70 -46.93 46.06
N GLU A 91 7.11 -45.94 46.74
CA GLU A 91 6.70 -44.65 46.18
C GLU A 91 7.94 -43.78 46.04
N TYR A 92 8.82 -44.20 45.14
CA TYR A 92 10.15 -43.62 45.02
C TYR A 92 10.07 -42.13 44.77
N ASN A 93 9.17 -41.65 43.91
CA ASN A 93 8.98 -40.22 43.65
C ASN A 93 7.80 -39.69 44.47
N THR A 94 8.08 -38.81 45.44
CA THR A 94 7.11 -38.24 46.37
C THR A 94 6.59 -36.86 45.93
N ALA A 95 7.31 -36.18 45.02
CA ALA A 95 6.86 -34.93 44.41
C ALA A 95 7.47 -34.72 43.02
N VAL A 96 6.70 -34.13 42.11
CA VAL A 96 7.18 -33.61 40.82
C VAL A 96 6.67 -32.17 40.67
N GLY A 97 7.57 -31.25 40.31
CA GLY A 97 7.25 -29.84 40.15
C GLY A 97 8.03 -29.17 39.02
N LEU A 98 7.54 -28.01 38.60
CA LEU A 98 8.24 -27.11 37.67
C LEU A 98 8.47 -25.79 38.40
N THR A 99 9.73 -25.39 38.55
CA THR A 99 10.12 -24.11 39.15
C THR A 99 11.08 -23.38 38.23
N GLY A 100 10.66 -22.24 37.68
CA GLY A 100 11.38 -21.59 36.59
C GLY A 100 11.47 -22.51 35.37
N THR A 101 12.68 -22.74 34.87
CA THR A 101 12.99 -23.67 33.77
C THR A 101 13.31 -25.09 34.26
N SER A 102 13.32 -25.33 35.56
CA SER A 102 13.77 -26.61 36.11
C SER A 102 12.60 -27.51 36.50
N ILE A 103 12.58 -28.74 35.98
CA ILE A 103 11.76 -29.81 36.53
C ILE A 103 12.48 -30.38 37.74
N THR A 104 11.77 -30.43 38.87
CA THR A 104 12.23 -31.04 40.11
C THR A 104 11.46 -32.32 40.37
N VAL A 105 12.19 -33.39 40.69
CA VAL A 105 11.63 -34.67 41.14
C VAL A 105 12.25 -34.96 42.51
N THR A 106 11.41 -35.10 43.52
CA THR A 106 11.84 -35.45 44.87
C THR A 106 11.57 -36.94 45.10
N ASP A 107 12.63 -37.68 45.39
CA ASP A 107 12.61 -39.10 45.72
C ASP A 107 13.27 -39.39 47.08
N ALA A 108 13.27 -40.66 47.50
CA ALA A 108 13.92 -41.10 48.74
C ALA A 108 15.45 -40.84 48.77
N GLY A 109 16.07 -40.63 47.60
CA GLY A 109 17.49 -40.28 47.44
C GLY A 109 17.77 -38.77 47.44
N GLY A 110 16.74 -37.93 47.43
CA GLY A 110 16.85 -36.47 47.48
C GLY A 110 16.01 -35.78 46.42
N THR A 111 16.35 -34.54 46.06
CA THR A 111 15.70 -33.83 44.96
C THR A 111 16.64 -33.76 43.76
N LEU A 112 16.21 -34.34 42.64
CA LEU A 112 16.87 -34.16 41.36
C LEU A 112 16.23 -32.96 40.64
N SER A 113 17.06 -32.08 40.11
CA SER A 113 16.63 -30.92 39.32
C SER A 113 17.27 -30.99 37.95
N GLN A 114 16.44 -30.98 36.90
CA GLN A 114 16.91 -30.85 35.53
C GLN A 114 16.49 -29.49 35.00
N ASP A 115 17.49 -28.67 34.68
CA ASP A 115 17.27 -27.39 34.01
C ASP A 115 16.94 -27.63 32.52
N LEU A 116 15.85 -27.03 32.06
CA LEU A 116 15.38 -27.11 30.68
C LEU A 116 15.76 -25.90 29.83
N ASP A 117 16.37 -24.87 30.43
CA ASP A 117 16.72 -23.60 29.77
C ASP A 117 17.57 -23.84 28.49
N GLY A 118 18.49 -24.81 28.55
CA GLY A 118 19.32 -25.18 27.39
C GLY A 118 18.58 -25.87 26.24
N THR A 119 17.30 -26.25 26.40
CA THR A 119 16.49 -26.95 25.38
C THR A 119 15.24 -26.15 24.99
N PHE A 120 14.67 -25.38 25.90
CA PHE A 120 13.48 -24.57 25.66
C PHE A 120 13.80 -23.11 26.00
N ALA A 121 13.67 -22.24 25.00
CA ALA A 121 13.76 -20.80 25.25
C ALA A 121 12.63 -20.37 26.20
N THR A 122 12.97 -19.56 27.18
CA THR A 122 11.99 -18.83 27.99
C THR A 122 11.27 -17.78 27.15
N ASP A 123 10.09 -17.34 27.60
CA ASP A 123 9.37 -16.23 26.96
C ASP A 123 10.22 -14.95 26.89
N ALA A 124 11.09 -14.74 27.89
CA ALA A 124 12.01 -13.62 27.94
C ALA A 124 13.12 -13.73 26.89
N GLU A 125 13.68 -14.91 26.68
CA GLU A 125 14.67 -15.15 25.62
C GLU A 125 14.05 -15.03 24.24
N LEU A 126 12.86 -15.58 24.04
CA LEU A 126 12.13 -15.46 22.78
C LEU A 126 11.80 -13.99 22.46
N ALA A 127 11.43 -13.19 23.48
CA ALA A 127 11.22 -11.76 23.34
C ALA A 127 12.53 -10.96 23.16
N ALA A 128 13.67 -11.51 23.58
CA ALA A 128 14.99 -10.90 23.45
C ALA A 128 15.71 -11.28 22.14
N VAL A 129 15.23 -12.28 21.41
CA VAL A 129 15.62 -12.47 20.01
C VAL A 129 15.05 -11.27 19.24
N ALA A 130 15.90 -10.32 18.91
CA ALA A 130 15.54 -9.20 18.06
C ALA A 130 15.02 -9.77 16.73
N ASP A 131 13.73 -9.58 16.47
CA ASP A 131 13.10 -9.81 15.17
C ASP A 131 13.64 -8.72 14.22
N ASP A 132 14.71 -9.03 13.51
CA ASP A 132 15.22 -8.19 12.43
C ASP A 132 15.40 -9.07 11.19
N ASP A 133 14.30 -9.70 10.77
CA ASP A 133 14.23 -10.43 9.52
C ASP A 133 14.36 -9.48 8.29
N VAL A 134 14.26 -8.16 8.50
CA VAL A 134 14.22 -7.16 7.43
C VAL A 134 15.14 -5.97 7.70
N SER A 135 16.42 -6.13 7.35
CA SER A 135 17.33 -4.97 7.26
C SER A 135 17.11 -4.21 5.94
N VAL A 136 16.70 -2.94 6.04
CA VAL A 136 16.72 -2.00 4.91
C VAL A 136 17.93 -1.10 5.03
N THR A 137 18.88 -1.32 4.14
CA THR A 137 20.06 -0.46 4.01
C THR A 137 19.90 0.44 2.78
N ASN A 138 20.54 1.61 2.77
CA ASN A 138 20.53 2.56 1.66
C ASN A 138 19.18 3.28 1.40
N THR A 139 18.45 3.67 2.46
CA THR A 139 17.30 4.59 2.31
C THR A 139 17.78 5.99 1.92
N VAL A 140 17.24 6.50 0.82
CA VAL A 140 17.51 7.85 0.30
C VAL A 140 16.34 8.80 0.60
N SER A 141 16.55 10.10 0.38
CA SER A 141 15.46 11.08 0.42
C SER A 141 14.76 11.11 -0.94
N GLY A 142 13.43 11.15 -0.94
CA GLY A 142 12.63 11.32 -2.14
C GLY A 142 11.17 10.91 -1.93
N ASN A 143 10.54 10.34 -2.95
CA ASN A 143 9.13 9.95 -2.87
C ASN A 143 9.00 8.61 -2.14
N ARG A 144 8.23 8.59 -1.06
CA ARG A 144 7.97 7.37 -0.30
C ARG A 144 7.20 6.35 -1.13
N ILE A 145 7.81 5.19 -1.36
CA ILE A 145 7.18 4.03 -2.02
C ILE A 145 6.49 3.16 -0.97
N ALA A 146 7.12 2.98 0.19
CA ALA A 146 6.62 2.13 1.27
C ALA A 146 7.12 2.60 2.64
N THR A 147 6.44 2.14 3.70
CA THR A 147 6.93 2.24 5.08
C THR A 147 6.97 0.84 5.65
N ILE A 148 8.12 0.43 6.16
CA ILE A 148 8.23 -0.78 7.00
C ILE A 148 7.95 -0.36 8.43
N SER A 149 7.00 -1.04 9.05
CA SER A 149 6.60 -0.79 10.43
C SER A 149 6.30 -2.11 11.11
N GLU A 150 7.02 -2.37 12.19
CA GLU A 150 6.88 -3.56 13.03
C GLU A 150 6.66 -3.12 14.48
N ALA A 151 6.01 -3.98 15.27
CA ALA A 151 5.70 -3.63 16.66
C ALA A 151 6.98 -3.57 17.49
N GLY A 152 7.25 -2.42 18.13
CA GLY A 152 8.43 -2.23 18.97
C GLY A 152 9.67 -1.71 18.25
N ILE A 153 9.61 -1.52 16.92
CA ILE A 153 10.71 -0.97 16.11
C ILE A 153 10.28 0.38 15.51
N ALA A 154 11.23 1.31 15.38
CA ALA A 154 10.97 2.58 14.71
C ALA A 154 10.73 2.33 13.21
N SER A 155 9.63 2.85 12.68
CA SER A 155 9.29 2.68 11.26
C SER A 155 10.36 3.29 10.35
N VAL A 156 10.66 2.61 9.26
CA VAL A 156 11.61 3.07 8.23
C VAL A 156 10.86 3.29 6.93
N ASP A 157 11.00 4.47 6.34
CA ASP A 157 10.45 4.78 5.02
C ASP A 157 11.42 4.34 3.92
N ILE A 158 10.90 3.63 2.93
CA ILE A 158 11.58 3.33 1.66
C ILE A 158 11.14 4.40 0.67
N ASN A 159 12.10 5.21 0.24
CA ASN A 159 11.87 6.25 -0.75
C ASN A 159 12.58 5.92 -2.07
N GLU A 160 11.96 6.32 -3.17
CA GLU A 160 12.59 6.47 -4.47
C GLU A 160 13.26 7.83 -4.55
N THR A 161 14.40 7.93 -5.21
CA THR A 161 14.97 9.23 -5.60
C THR A 161 14.10 9.91 -6.66
N VAL A 162 14.29 11.22 -6.84
CA VAL A 162 13.55 12.03 -7.80
C VAL A 162 14.47 12.39 -8.96
N THR A 163 14.13 11.96 -10.18
CA THR A 163 14.80 12.43 -11.40
C THR A 163 14.50 13.90 -11.64
N SER A 164 15.49 14.69 -12.07
CA SER A 164 15.27 16.11 -12.40
C SER A 164 15.52 16.37 -13.88
N LEU A 165 14.58 17.06 -14.54
CA LEU A 165 14.74 17.58 -15.89
C LEU A 165 14.58 19.09 -15.84
N SER A 166 15.58 19.81 -16.30
CA SER A 166 15.56 21.28 -16.33
C SER A 166 16.12 21.79 -17.64
N GLN A 167 15.71 23.01 -18.01
CA GLN A 167 16.26 23.73 -19.15
C GLN A 167 16.84 25.05 -18.68
N ASN A 168 18.08 25.32 -19.07
CA ASN A 168 18.67 26.62 -18.86
C ASN A 168 18.09 27.60 -19.88
N THR A 169 17.32 28.58 -19.43
CA THR A 169 16.64 29.53 -20.32
C THR A 169 17.60 30.46 -21.07
N SER A 170 18.84 30.62 -20.59
CA SER A 170 19.85 31.47 -21.24
C SER A 170 20.67 30.71 -22.29
N THR A 171 20.97 29.44 -22.05
CA THR A 171 21.82 28.64 -22.95
C THR A 171 21.05 27.63 -23.79
N GLY A 172 19.78 27.38 -23.47
CA GLY A 172 18.95 26.37 -24.11
C GLY A 172 19.41 24.94 -23.86
N VAL A 173 20.33 24.72 -22.92
CA VAL A 173 20.79 23.39 -22.55
C VAL A 173 19.75 22.74 -21.66
N ILE A 174 19.30 21.56 -22.07
CA ILE A 174 18.49 20.66 -21.24
C ILE A 174 19.46 19.82 -20.41
N SER A 175 19.21 19.73 -19.11
CA SER A 175 19.96 18.91 -18.17
C SER A 175 19.03 17.92 -17.50
N TYR A 176 19.37 16.65 -17.60
CA TYR A 176 18.72 15.53 -16.93
C TYR A 176 19.68 14.97 -15.89
N THR A 177 19.22 14.89 -14.63
CA THR A 177 19.93 14.17 -13.56
C THR A 177 19.07 13.00 -13.15
N ASP A 178 19.62 11.80 -13.27
CA ASP A 178 18.99 10.55 -12.85
C ASP A 178 18.98 10.40 -11.31
N GLU A 179 18.37 9.31 -10.90
CA GLU A 179 18.27 8.80 -9.55
C GLU A 179 19.63 8.60 -8.84
N ASP A 180 20.69 8.32 -9.60
CA ASP A 180 22.02 8.05 -9.06
C ASP A 180 22.74 9.34 -8.62
N GLY A 181 22.16 10.51 -8.92
CA GLY A 181 22.69 11.81 -8.53
C GLY A 181 24.03 12.13 -9.21
N GLY A 182 24.29 11.50 -10.35
CA GLY A 182 25.52 11.63 -11.12
C GLY A 182 25.68 13.00 -11.78
N THR A 183 26.67 13.10 -12.67
CA THR A 183 26.81 14.28 -13.53
C THR A 183 25.60 14.35 -14.47
N PRO A 184 24.93 15.49 -14.62
CA PRO A 184 23.76 15.59 -15.49
C PRO A 184 24.11 15.24 -16.94
N GLU A 185 23.26 14.45 -17.57
CA GLU A 185 23.27 14.30 -19.02
C GLU A 185 22.71 15.58 -19.65
N THR A 186 23.31 16.03 -20.75
CA THR A 186 22.95 17.32 -21.36
C THR A 186 22.65 17.20 -22.84
N ALA A 187 21.69 18.01 -23.29
CA ALA A 187 21.34 18.15 -24.69
C ALA A 187 21.18 19.63 -25.05
N ASN A 188 21.72 20.04 -26.19
CA ASN A 188 21.56 21.40 -26.72
C ASN A 188 20.25 21.49 -27.52
N VAL A 189 19.38 22.45 -27.19
CA VAL A 189 18.21 22.79 -28.03
C VAL A 189 18.63 23.49 -29.32
N VAL A 190 19.72 24.26 -29.25
CA VAL A 190 20.27 25.02 -30.37
C VAL A 190 21.76 24.69 -30.49
N SER A 191 22.24 24.39 -31.70
CA SER A 191 23.68 24.14 -31.93
C SER A 191 24.51 25.36 -31.52
N ALA A 192 25.67 25.10 -30.92
CA ALA A 192 26.67 26.11 -30.57
C ALA A 192 27.59 26.47 -31.74
N ASP A 193 27.40 25.86 -32.92
CA ASP A 193 28.18 26.15 -34.11
C ASP A 193 28.04 27.63 -34.53
N ALA A 194 29.13 28.19 -35.04
CA ALA A 194 29.12 29.54 -35.57
C ALA A 194 28.17 29.66 -36.79
N ASN A 195 27.61 30.85 -36.99
CA ASN A 195 26.68 31.19 -38.08
C ASN A 195 25.31 30.50 -38.02
N ASN A 196 24.89 30.03 -36.84
CA ASN A 196 23.52 29.58 -36.65
C ASN A 196 22.55 30.77 -36.82
N GLN A 197 21.50 30.59 -37.64
CA GLN A 197 20.44 31.59 -37.81
C GLN A 197 19.41 31.54 -36.66
N ILE A 198 19.38 30.42 -35.94
CA ILE A 198 18.56 30.20 -34.76
C ILE A 198 19.41 30.50 -33.52
N SER A 199 18.87 31.28 -32.59
CA SER A 199 19.44 31.53 -31.27
C SER A 199 18.56 30.92 -30.18
N VAL A 200 19.04 30.95 -28.94
CA VAL A 200 18.23 30.58 -27.78
C VAL A 200 17.27 31.74 -27.46
N GLY A 201 15.98 31.44 -27.33
CA GLY A 201 14.94 32.38 -26.91
C GLY A 201 14.97 32.64 -25.40
N SER A 202 14.17 33.59 -24.92
CA SER A 202 14.11 33.92 -23.49
C SER A 202 13.55 32.80 -22.60
N ASP A 203 12.90 31.81 -23.19
CA ASP A 203 12.39 30.58 -22.57
C ASP A 203 13.36 29.40 -22.70
N GLY A 204 14.55 29.59 -23.27
CA GLY A 204 15.51 28.53 -23.56
C GLY A 204 15.25 27.78 -24.87
N GLY A 205 14.15 28.08 -25.56
CA GLY A 205 13.74 27.42 -26.80
C GLY A 205 14.56 27.87 -28.01
N ALA A 206 14.40 27.16 -29.13
CA ALA A 206 14.94 27.57 -30.42
C ALA A 206 14.17 28.78 -30.97
N PHE A 207 14.85 29.87 -31.27
CA PHE A 207 14.26 31.13 -31.73
C PHE A 207 14.95 31.64 -32.99
N LEU A 208 14.19 31.93 -34.04
CA LEU A 208 14.70 32.49 -35.30
C LEU A 208 14.54 34.02 -35.28
N ASN A 209 15.66 34.76 -35.20
CA ASN A 209 15.67 36.21 -35.07
C ASN A 209 16.28 36.90 -36.31
N MET A 210 15.61 36.82 -37.46
CA MET A 210 16.10 37.43 -38.70
C MET A 210 14.97 38.15 -39.45
N PRO A 211 15.32 39.05 -40.39
CA PRO A 211 14.31 39.67 -41.24
C PRO A 211 13.51 38.62 -42.01
N MET A 212 12.19 38.79 -42.06
CA MET A 212 11.28 37.89 -42.76
C MET A 212 10.39 38.66 -43.73
N ILE A 213 10.06 38.03 -44.86
CA ILE A 213 9.02 38.52 -45.76
C ILE A 213 7.68 38.29 -45.07
N TYR A 214 7.00 39.38 -44.74
CA TYR A 214 5.71 39.35 -44.08
C TYR A 214 4.56 39.27 -45.08
N SER A 215 4.63 40.09 -46.13
CA SER A 215 3.65 40.15 -47.21
C SER A 215 4.35 40.51 -48.51
N THR A 216 3.81 40.03 -49.63
CA THR A 216 4.32 40.37 -50.97
C THR A 216 3.18 40.26 -51.96
N GLY A 217 3.28 40.99 -53.06
CA GLY A 217 2.32 40.87 -54.14
C GLY A 217 2.80 41.46 -55.44
N LYS A 218 2.18 40.97 -56.51
CA LYS A 218 2.21 41.49 -57.87
C LYS A 218 0.79 41.97 -58.21
N ILE A 219 0.66 43.26 -58.44
CA ILE A 219 -0.62 43.97 -58.59
C ILE A 219 -0.75 44.46 -60.02
N ASN A 220 -1.90 44.22 -60.64
CA ASN A 220 -2.25 44.76 -61.96
C ASN A 220 -2.71 46.21 -61.84
N GLY A 221 -2.54 47.01 -62.90
CA GLY A 221 -2.96 48.42 -62.91
C GLY A 221 -4.47 48.64 -62.70
N ASP A 222 -5.31 47.63 -62.92
CA ASP A 222 -6.75 47.72 -62.62
C ASP A 222 -7.07 47.58 -61.12
N GLY A 223 -6.05 47.35 -60.27
CA GLY A 223 -6.22 47.13 -58.83
C GLY A 223 -6.51 45.69 -58.44
N THR A 224 -6.41 44.74 -59.36
CA THR A 224 -6.53 43.31 -59.06
C THR A 224 -5.17 42.70 -58.72
N ALA A 225 -5.16 41.72 -57.82
CA ALA A 225 -3.95 40.97 -57.51
C ALA A 225 -3.71 39.89 -58.58
N ALA A 226 -2.57 39.96 -59.28
CA ALA A 226 -2.08 38.84 -60.08
C ALA A 226 -1.53 37.71 -59.19
N ALA A 227 -0.83 38.10 -58.11
CA ALA A 227 -0.43 37.22 -57.03
C ALA A 227 -0.30 38.05 -55.75
N ILE A 228 -0.80 37.58 -54.61
CA ILE A 228 -0.66 38.32 -53.35
C ILE A 228 -0.64 37.34 -52.17
N TYR A 229 0.19 37.64 -51.19
CA TYR A 229 0.35 36.85 -49.97
C TYR A 229 0.22 37.75 -48.74
N GLN A 230 -0.61 37.32 -47.77
CA GLN A 230 -0.87 38.01 -46.50
C GLN A 230 -1.36 39.45 -46.64
N ALA A 231 -1.98 39.78 -47.78
CA ALA A 231 -2.60 41.07 -48.01
C ALA A 231 -3.73 40.99 -49.04
N THR A 232 -4.52 42.06 -49.09
CA THR A 232 -5.46 42.38 -50.16
C THR A 232 -5.07 43.72 -50.78
N VAL A 233 -5.51 43.95 -52.01
CA VAL A 233 -5.35 45.24 -52.70
C VAL A 233 -6.72 45.81 -53.08
N SER A 234 -6.84 47.14 -53.04
CA SER A 234 -7.94 47.86 -53.66
C SER A 234 -7.41 49.13 -54.32
N ARG A 235 -7.77 49.35 -55.59
CA ARG A 235 -7.53 50.64 -56.25
C ARG A 235 -8.46 51.70 -55.66
N ILE A 236 -7.88 52.83 -55.23
CA ILE A 236 -8.59 53.95 -54.63
C ILE A 236 -9.06 54.88 -55.73
N ASN A 237 -8.13 55.27 -56.60
CA ASN A 237 -8.32 56.07 -57.80
C ASN A 237 -7.19 55.71 -58.78
N GLU A 238 -7.00 56.51 -59.83
CA GLU A 238 -5.93 56.32 -60.81
C GLU A 238 -4.54 56.41 -60.18
N GLY A 239 -3.69 55.42 -60.43
CA GLY A 239 -2.35 55.34 -59.84
C GLY A 239 -2.27 55.11 -58.33
N ASP A 240 -3.38 55.22 -57.59
CA ASP A 240 -3.44 54.99 -56.14
C ASP A 240 -4.02 53.63 -55.74
N TYR A 241 -3.27 52.89 -54.93
CA TYR A 241 -3.62 51.56 -54.44
C TYR A 241 -3.48 51.46 -52.93
N GLN A 242 -4.48 50.89 -52.26
CA GLN A 242 -4.37 50.46 -50.86
C GLN A 242 -3.93 49.01 -50.80
N ILE A 243 -2.84 48.74 -50.10
CA ILE A 243 -2.46 47.41 -49.65
C ILE A 243 -2.93 47.26 -48.20
N THR A 244 -3.67 46.20 -47.90
CA THR A 244 -4.17 45.90 -46.55
C THR A 244 -3.71 44.52 -46.13
N PHE A 245 -2.97 44.42 -45.04
CA PHE A 245 -2.51 43.15 -44.50
C PHE A 245 -3.68 42.32 -43.97
N THR A 246 -3.59 41.00 -44.14
CA THR A 246 -4.57 40.05 -43.59
C THR A 246 -4.61 40.11 -42.06
N THR A 247 -3.44 40.33 -41.44
CA THR A 247 -3.30 40.54 -40.00
C THR A 247 -2.57 41.86 -39.78
N ALA A 248 -2.99 42.69 -38.83
CA ALA A 248 -2.24 43.91 -38.52
C ALA A 248 -0.92 43.56 -37.79
N LEU A 249 0.16 44.24 -38.14
CA LEU A 249 1.43 44.18 -37.41
C LEU A 249 1.31 44.94 -36.08
N GLY A 250 2.18 44.62 -35.12
CA GLY A 250 2.22 45.30 -33.83
C GLY A 250 2.68 46.76 -33.91
N ASN A 251 3.40 47.14 -34.97
CA ASN A 251 3.86 48.49 -35.24
C ASN A 251 4.06 48.70 -36.76
N SER A 252 4.27 49.94 -37.19
CA SER A 252 4.47 50.32 -38.60
C SER A 252 5.94 50.37 -39.03
N ASN A 253 6.89 49.86 -38.23
CA ASN A 253 8.33 49.90 -38.52
C ASN A 253 8.77 48.73 -39.44
N TYR A 254 7.96 48.40 -40.44
CA TYR A 254 8.33 47.43 -41.47
C TYR A 254 8.93 48.14 -42.69
N ILE A 255 9.67 47.39 -43.49
CA ILE A 255 10.27 47.89 -44.73
C ILE A 255 9.32 47.58 -45.88
N ILE A 256 9.12 48.55 -46.76
CA ILE A 256 8.40 48.39 -48.02
C ILE A 256 9.41 48.50 -49.16
N GLN A 257 9.49 47.49 -50.00
CA GLN A 257 10.20 47.54 -51.28
C GLN A 257 9.17 47.53 -52.39
N LEU A 258 9.29 48.51 -53.31
CA LEU A 258 8.42 48.64 -54.48
C LEU A 258 9.23 48.54 -55.75
N VAL A 259 8.61 47.98 -56.78
CA VAL A 259 9.19 47.91 -58.13
C VAL A 259 8.07 47.98 -59.17
N THR A 260 8.32 48.72 -60.23
CA THR A 260 7.49 48.80 -61.44
C THR A 260 8.20 48.13 -62.61
N LEU A 261 7.43 47.77 -63.64
CA LEU A 261 7.98 47.31 -64.91
C LEU A 261 8.66 48.47 -65.65
N ASP A 262 9.87 48.24 -66.14
CA ASP A 262 10.48 49.11 -67.16
C ASP A 262 9.87 48.76 -68.53
N CYS A 263 9.12 49.71 -69.08
CA CYS A 263 8.43 49.64 -70.36
C CYS A 263 9.23 50.26 -71.52
N GLY A 264 10.49 50.66 -71.29
CA GLY A 264 11.36 51.21 -72.33
C GLY A 264 10.92 52.58 -72.86
N GLY A 265 10.23 53.39 -72.04
CA GLY A 265 9.71 54.70 -72.40
C GLY A 265 8.29 54.69 -73.00
N ASP A 266 7.70 53.50 -73.16
CA ASP A 266 6.35 53.33 -73.72
C ASP A 266 5.42 52.62 -72.73
N CYS A 267 5.28 53.16 -71.51
CA CYS A 267 4.43 52.53 -70.50
C CYS A 267 2.96 52.65 -70.90
N PRO A 268 2.26 51.52 -71.10
CA PRO A 268 0.85 51.54 -71.40
C PRO A 268 0.09 51.93 -70.14
N GLY A 269 -0.22 53.21 -70.00
CA GLY A 269 -1.14 53.67 -68.98
C GLY A 269 -2.59 53.40 -69.36
N ASN A 270 -3.49 54.02 -68.63
CA ASN A 270 -4.93 53.97 -68.87
C ASN A 270 -5.41 55.01 -69.89
N THR A 271 -4.54 55.92 -70.33
CA THR A 271 -4.75 56.83 -71.46
C THR A 271 -4.11 56.25 -72.73
N GLY A 272 -4.51 56.71 -73.91
CA GLY A 272 -3.88 56.30 -75.17
C GLY A 272 -2.49 56.90 -75.41
N ALA A 273 -1.90 57.53 -74.39
CA ALA A 273 -0.58 58.13 -74.41
C ALA A 273 0.44 57.22 -73.71
N ASN A 274 1.68 57.26 -74.20
CA ASN A 274 2.79 56.52 -73.64
C ASN A 274 3.47 57.39 -72.57
N TYR A 275 3.71 56.80 -71.40
CA TYR A 275 4.44 57.44 -70.29
C TYR A 275 5.89 56.96 -70.29
N ASP A 276 6.86 57.88 -70.19
CA ASP A 276 8.28 57.57 -70.36
C ASP A 276 9.07 57.50 -69.05
N ASP A 277 8.60 58.12 -67.96
CA ASP A 277 9.30 58.18 -66.67
C ASP A 277 8.39 57.84 -65.46
N PRO A 278 7.86 56.60 -65.37
CA PRO A 278 7.00 56.18 -64.27
C PRO A 278 7.77 56.12 -62.94
N GLY A 279 7.33 56.90 -61.95
CA GLY A 279 7.81 56.83 -60.57
C GLY A 279 6.83 56.12 -59.65
N ILE A 280 7.34 55.31 -58.73
CA ILE A 280 6.54 54.62 -57.71
C ILE A 280 6.94 55.05 -56.30
N SER A 281 5.95 55.31 -55.45
CA SER A 281 6.17 55.69 -54.05
C SER A 281 5.14 55.05 -53.13
N TYR A 282 5.49 54.88 -51.85
CA TYR A 282 4.53 54.50 -50.81
C TYR A 282 4.18 55.73 -49.95
N TYR A 283 3.01 55.68 -49.33
CA TYR A 283 2.57 56.66 -48.33
C TYR A 283 1.60 56.02 -47.34
N ASP A 284 1.24 56.74 -46.28
CA ASP A 284 0.26 56.31 -45.28
C ASP A 284 0.57 54.91 -44.69
N GLN A 285 1.82 54.72 -44.25
CA GLN A 285 2.26 53.46 -43.66
C GLN A 285 1.65 53.27 -42.27
N GLN A 286 0.81 52.25 -42.15
CA GLN A 286 0.08 51.89 -40.94
C GLN A 286 0.38 50.44 -40.54
N THR A 287 0.00 50.05 -39.32
CA THR A 287 0.09 48.65 -38.86
C THR A 287 -0.70 47.67 -39.70
N SER A 288 -1.79 48.13 -40.34
CA SER A 288 -2.69 47.34 -41.17
C SER A 288 -2.33 47.33 -42.65
N GLY A 289 -1.30 48.06 -43.09
CA GLY A 289 -0.94 48.18 -44.50
C GLY A 289 -0.46 49.57 -44.87
N PHE A 290 -0.41 49.86 -46.16
CA PHE A 290 0.12 51.11 -46.71
C PHE A 290 -0.53 51.41 -48.05
N LYS A 291 -0.32 52.62 -48.57
CA LYS A 291 -0.77 53.01 -49.90
C LYS A 291 0.41 53.16 -50.86
N VAL A 292 0.16 52.91 -52.14
CA VAL A 292 1.11 53.07 -53.24
C VAL A 292 0.54 54.08 -54.21
N ASN A 293 1.38 54.99 -54.67
CA ASN A 293 1.09 55.90 -55.77
C ASN A 293 2.09 55.66 -56.90
N ILE A 294 1.59 55.53 -58.12
CA ILE A 294 2.38 55.47 -59.35
C ILE A 294 1.97 56.65 -60.23
N GLY A 295 2.96 57.41 -60.66
CA GLY A 295 2.73 58.56 -61.53
C GLY A 295 3.92 58.83 -62.43
N ASP A 296 3.62 59.30 -63.64
CA ASP A 296 4.62 59.77 -64.59
C ASP A 296 5.20 61.08 -64.10
N SER A 297 6.53 61.10 -63.99
CA SER A 297 7.23 62.30 -63.56
C SER A 297 7.63 63.07 -64.80
N ASP A 298 6.77 64.00 -65.23
CA ASP A 298 7.24 65.00 -66.17
C ASP A 298 8.43 65.75 -65.53
N ASN A 299 9.47 66.00 -66.31
CA ASN A 299 10.71 66.62 -65.82
C ASN A 299 10.56 68.14 -65.53
N GLY A 300 9.37 68.57 -65.09
CA GLY A 300 8.94 69.95 -64.93
C GLY A 300 8.42 70.32 -63.53
N ALA A 301 7.65 71.43 -63.47
CA ALA A 301 7.04 71.97 -62.25
C ALA A 301 5.56 71.57 -62.09
N THR A 302 5.07 70.71 -62.99
CA THR A 302 3.71 70.20 -63.01
C THR A 302 3.58 69.04 -62.05
N GLN A 303 2.35 68.82 -61.57
CA GLN A 303 2.07 67.67 -60.71
C GLN A 303 2.23 66.40 -61.55
N LYS A 304 2.74 65.33 -60.92
CA LYS A 304 2.78 63.99 -61.52
C LYS A 304 1.39 63.63 -62.06
N ASP A 305 1.35 63.09 -63.27
CA ASP A 305 0.14 62.47 -63.80
C ASP A 305 0.07 61.06 -63.21
N ASP A 306 -0.98 60.77 -62.43
CA ASP A 306 -1.14 59.45 -61.83
C ASP A 306 -1.45 58.43 -62.93
N ILE A 307 -0.86 57.23 -62.86
CA ILE A 307 -0.99 56.22 -63.92
C ILE A 307 -1.24 54.83 -63.35
N ASP A 308 -2.10 54.08 -64.02
CA ASP A 308 -2.35 52.68 -63.69
C ASP A 308 -1.30 51.78 -64.32
N LEU A 309 -0.39 51.23 -63.52
CA LEU A 309 0.62 50.28 -63.95
C LEU A 309 0.72 49.06 -63.04
N GLU A 310 1.24 47.98 -63.62
CA GLU A 310 1.64 46.81 -62.84
C GLU A 310 2.81 47.16 -61.91
N PHE A 311 2.72 46.72 -60.66
CA PHE A 311 3.81 46.84 -59.70
C PHE A 311 3.92 45.62 -58.80
N MET A 312 5.07 45.47 -58.16
CA MET A 312 5.27 44.49 -57.10
C MET A 312 5.67 45.18 -55.81
N PHE A 313 5.31 44.56 -54.70
CA PHE A 313 5.74 44.98 -53.38
C PHE A 313 6.26 43.79 -52.56
N THR A 314 7.20 44.08 -51.67
CA THR A 314 7.64 43.18 -50.61
C THR A 314 7.66 43.94 -49.30
N VAL A 315 7.02 43.38 -48.29
CA VAL A 315 7.05 43.87 -46.91
C VAL A 315 7.99 42.99 -46.11
N ILE A 316 9.00 43.59 -45.51
CA ILE A 316 9.98 42.89 -44.66
C ILE A 316 9.80 43.38 -43.23
N THR A 317 9.54 42.45 -42.32
CA THR A 317 9.58 42.73 -40.88
C THR A 317 10.96 42.43 -40.34
N LEU A 318 11.47 43.34 -39.53
CA LEU A 318 12.71 43.12 -38.79
C LEU A 318 12.41 42.39 -37.48
N PRO A 319 13.36 41.58 -36.99
CA PRO A 319 13.27 41.03 -35.64
C PRO A 319 13.11 42.15 -34.60
N ASN A 320 12.31 41.89 -33.57
CA ASN A 320 12.11 42.81 -32.44
C ASN A 320 13.29 42.79 -31.47
#